data_AF-A0A964JIM7-F1
#
_entry.id   AF-A0A964JIM7-F1
#
_cell.length_a   1.000
_cell.length_b   1.000
_cell.length_c   1.000
_cell.angle_alpha   90.00
_cell.angle_beta   90.00
_cell.angle_gamma   90.00
#
_symmetry.space_group_name_H-M   'P 1'
#
loop_
_entity.id
_entity.type
_entity.pdbx_description
1 polymer ?
#
loop_
_entity_poly.entity_id
_entity_poly.type
_entity_poly.pdbx_seq_one_letter_code
_entity_poly.pdbx_strand_id
1 'polypeptide(L)'
;MNSLMLELPMDALLLPGASAQSLAAEASFMLALKLFEVGRLSSGKAGQLCGMGRVEFLLAAGRSGVAVVDLDAEELNAEFAPNV
;
A
#
# COMPACT_ATOMS: atom_id res chain seq x y z
N MET A 1 19.52 2.06 -10.08
CA MET A 1 18.16 1.48 -10.06
C MET A 1 18.21 0.19 -10.85
N ASN A 2 17.76 -0.91 -10.25
CA ASN A 2 17.69 -2.21 -10.93
C ASN A 2 16.23 -2.50 -11.24
N SER A 3 15.96 -2.99 -12.44
CA SER A 3 14.62 -3.36 -12.86
C SER A 3 14.40 -4.85 -12.67
N LEU A 4 13.21 -5.21 -12.20
CA LEU A 4 12.74 -6.59 -12.10
C LEU A 4 11.61 -6.78 -13.12
N MET A 5 11.74 -7.81 -13.97
CA MET A 5 10.73 -8.16 -14.96
C MET A 5 9.91 -9.35 -14.46
N LEU A 6 8.58 -9.25 -14.54
CA LEU A 6 7.65 -10.33 -14.20
C LEU A 6 6.89 -10.73 -15.46
N GLU A 7 6.82 -12.03 -15.72
CA GLU A 7 5.92 -12.59 -16.72
C GLU A 7 4.60 -12.93 -16.04
N LEU A 8 3.51 -12.33 -16.51
CA LEU A 8 2.17 -12.46 -15.93
C LEU A 8 1.14 -12.76 -17.04
N PRO A 9 0.12 -13.60 -16.77
CA PRO A 9 -0.94 -13.88 -17.73
C PRO A 9 -1.89 -12.69 -17.85
N MET A 10 -1.65 -11.84 -18.86
CA MET A 10 -2.41 -10.60 -19.05
C MET A 10 -3.90 -10.82 -19.32
N ASP A 11 -4.25 -11.93 -19.96
CA ASP A 11 -5.63 -12.35 -20.23
C ASP A 11 -6.43 -12.66 -18.95
N ALA A 12 -5.77 -13.20 -17.93
CA ALA A 12 -6.40 -13.47 -16.63
C ALA A 12 -6.48 -12.23 -15.73
N LEU A 13 -5.63 -11.24 -15.96
CA LEU A 13 -5.47 -10.06 -15.09
C LEU A 13 -6.10 -8.78 -15.64
N LEU A 14 -6.22 -8.64 -16.95
CA LEU A 14 -6.79 -7.44 -17.57
C LEU A 14 -8.32 -7.46 -17.47
N LEU A 15 -8.85 -6.45 -16.80
CA LEU A 15 -10.27 -6.13 -16.90
C LEU A 15 -10.60 -5.56 -18.29
N PRO A 16 -11.83 -5.75 -18.78
CA PRO A 16 -12.28 -5.11 -20.01
C PRO A 16 -12.08 -3.59 -19.97
N GLY A 17 -11.35 -3.05 -20.95
CA GLY A 17 -11.03 -1.62 -21.01
C GLY A 17 -9.83 -1.17 -20.16
N ALA A 18 -9.17 -2.07 -19.43
CA ALA A 18 -7.94 -1.77 -18.70
C ALA A 18 -6.72 -1.77 -19.63
N SER A 19 -5.71 -0.98 -19.27
CA SER A 19 -4.42 -0.91 -19.96
C SER A 19 -3.35 -1.69 -19.21
N ALA A 20 -2.27 -2.07 -19.90
CA ALA A 20 -1.10 -2.67 -19.24
C ALA A 20 -0.49 -1.72 -18.19
N GLN A 21 -0.54 -0.41 -18.44
CA GLN A 21 -0.05 0.62 -17.52
C GLN A 21 -0.89 0.70 -16.24
N SER A 22 -2.22 0.62 -16.35
CA SER A 22 -3.10 0.59 -15.17
C SER A 22 -2.89 -0.67 -14.35
N LEU A 23 -2.73 -1.83 -15.00
CA LEU A 23 -2.41 -3.07 -14.30
C LEU A 23 -1.04 -3.02 -13.62
N ALA A 24 -0.01 -2.45 -14.27
CA ALA A 24 1.30 -2.29 -13.67
C ALA A 24 1.28 -1.38 -12.43
N ALA A 25 0.50 -0.29 -12.48
CA ALA A 25 0.30 0.61 -11.35
C ALA A 25 -0.40 -0.12 -10.18
N GLU A 26 -1.47 -0.85 -10.48
CA GLU A 26 -2.20 -1.66 -9.49
C GLU A 26 -1.30 -2.74 -8.88
N ALA A 27 -0.58 -3.50 -9.70
CA ALA A 27 0.34 -4.54 -9.25
C ALA A 27 1.46 -3.98 -8.35
N SER A 28 2.00 -2.81 -8.70
CA SER A 28 3.01 -2.14 -7.87
C SER A 28 2.45 -1.71 -6.52
N PHE A 29 1.24 -1.14 -6.50
CA PHE A 29 0.55 -0.79 -5.25
C PHE A 29 0.27 -2.04 -4.40
N MET A 30 -0.26 -3.11 -4.99
CA MET A 30 -0.57 -4.35 -4.26
C MET A 30 0.68 -5.01 -3.68
N LEU A 31 1.80 -4.98 -4.40
CA LEU A 31 3.09 -5.46 -3.89
C LEU A 31 3.60 -4.58 -2.73
N ALA A 32 3.56 -3.26 -2.87
CA ALA A 32 3.94 -2.32 -1.82
C ALA A 32 3.09 -2.52 -0.56
N LEU A 33 1.77 -2.62 -0.74
CA LEU A 33 0.78 -2.84 0.31
C LEU A 33 1.07 -4.12 1.07
N LYS A 34 1.25 -5.24 0.35
CA LYS A 34 1.48 -6.53 1.01
C LYS A 34 2.80 -6.57 1.76
N LEU A 35 3.86 -5.99 1.18
CA LEU A 35 5.16 -5.93 1.84
C LEU A 35 5.17 -5.00 3.05
N PHE A 36 4.37 -3.93 3.05
CA PHE A 36 4.14 -3.09 4.21
C PHE A 36 3.37 -3.85 5.31
N GLU A 37 2.25 -4.49 4.94
CA GLU A 37 1.39 -5.25 5.86
C GLU A 37 2.16 -6.33 6.63
N VAL A 38 3.09 -7.04 5.97
CA VAL A 38 3.92 -8.06 6.61
C VAL A 38 5.20 -7.50 7.27
N GLY A 39 5.31 -6.18 7.43
CA GLY A 39 6.42 -5.51 8.11
C GLY A 39 7.75 -5.50 7.35
N ARG A 40 7.78 -5.89 6.06
CA ARG A 40 9.01 -5.92 5.24
C ARG A 40 9.41 -4.55 4.70
N LEU A 41 8.43 -3.69 4.43
CA LEU A 41 8.68 -2.31 4.00
C LEU A 41 8.12 -1.33 5.03
N SER A 42 8.86 -0.25 5.28
CA SER A 42 8.29 0.93 5.92
C SER A 42 7.35 1.64 4.94
N SER A 43 6.40 2.43 5.45
CA SER A 43 5.46 3.21 4.63
C SER A 43 6.14 4.16 3.63
N GLY A 44 7.32 4.70 3.99
CA GLY A 44 8.12 5.50 3.05
C GLY A 44 8.68 4.69 1.89
N LYS A 45 9.22 3.49 2.15
CA LYS A 45 9.74 2.61 1.09
C LYS A 45 8.62 2.01 0.25
N ALA A 46 7.48 1.68 0.88
CA ALA A 46 6.30 1.18 0.19
C ALA A 46 5.74 2.23 -0.78
N GLY A 47 5.60 3.49 -0.33
CA GLY A 47 5.23 4.61 -1.20
C GLY A 47 6.19 4.76 -2.39
N GLN A 48 7.50 4.75 -2.15
CA GLN A 48 8.48 4.82 -3.24
C GLN A 48 8.35 3.67 -4.26
N LEU A 49 8.04 2.45 -3.80
CA LEU A 49 7.87 1.29 -4.67
C LEU A 49 6.70 1.48 -5.65
N CYS A 50 5.58 2.04 -5.17
CA CYS A 50 4.38 2.27 -5.97
C CYS A 50 4.26 3.70 -6.52
N GLY A 51 5.33 4.50 -6.48
CA GLY A 51 5.35 5.87 -7.02
C GLY A 51 4.54 6.90 -6.23
N MET A 52 4.20 6.61 -4.96
CA MET A 52 3.42 7.46 -4.07
C MET A 52 4.30 8.15 -3.02
N GLY A 53 3.83 9.28 -2.50
CA GLY A 53 4.36 9.84 -1.25
C GLY A 53 4.01 8.98 -0.03
N ARG A 54 4.74 9.13 1.09
CA ARG A 54 4.45 8.38 2.34
C ARG A 54 3.00 8.55 2.82
N VAL A 55 2.51 9.79 2.87
CA VAL A 55 1.15 10.10 3.36
C VAL A 55 0.09 9.54 2.42
N GLU A 56 0.30 9.71 1.12
CA GLU A 56 -0.59 9.16 0.08
C GLU A 56 -0.68 7.63 0.18
N PHE A 57 0.45 6.95 0.34
CA PHE A 57 0.50 5.50 0.54
C PHE A 57 -0.26 5.07 1.79
N LEU A 58 -0.05 5.73 2.94
CA LEU A 58 -0.76 5.40 4.19
C LEU A 58 -2.28 5.58 4.06
N LEU A 59 -2.72 6.64 3.38
CA LEU A 59 -4.15 6.85 3.10
C LEU A 59 -4.70 5.75 2.17
N ALA A 60 -3.95 5.33 1.16
CA ALA A 60 -4.34 4.24 0.27
C ALA A 60 -4.39 2.89 0.99
N ALA A 61 -3.38 2.57 1.80
CA ALA A 61 -3.32 1.35 2.60
C ALA A 61 -4.51 1.24 3.56
N GLY A 62 -4.86 2.34 4.25
CA GLY A 62 -6.04 2.40 5.11
C GLY A 62 -7.35 2.17 4.35
N ARG A 63 -7.51 2.77 3.16
CA ARG A 63 -8.67 2.52 2.28
C ARG A 63 -8.76 1.07 1.80
N SER A 64 -7.62 0.39 1.69
CA SER A 64 -7.53 -1.03 1.34
C SER A 64 -7.69 -1.98 2.54
N GLY A 65 -7.97 -1.47 3.73
CA GLY A 65 -8.22 -2.27 4.93
C GLY A 65 -6.96 -2.76 5.64
N VAL A 66 -5.78 -2.26 5.28
CA VAL A 66 -4.53 -2.57 5.99
C VAL A 66 -4.38 -1.58 7.15
N ALA A 67 -4.17 -2.12 8.36
CA ALA A 67 -3.85 -1.32 9.53
C ALA A 67 -2.56 -0.53 9.30
N VAL A 68 -2.63 0.78 9.46
CA VAL A 68 -1.49 1.70 9.26
C VAL A 68 -0.88 2.21 10.55
N VAL A 69 -1.57 1.97 11.66
CA VAL A 69 -1.11 2.22 13.02
C VAL A 69 -1.50 1.00 13.85
N ASP A 70 -0.59 0.57 14.71
CA ASP A 70 -0.82 -0.46 15.71
C ASP A 70 -0.94 0.28 17.04
N LEU A 71 -2.18 0.61 17.43
CA LEU A 71 -2.48 1.23 18.72
C LEU A 71 -3.17 0.18 19.58
N ASP A 72 -2.67 -0.01 20.79
CA ASP A 72 -3.42 -0.77 21.78
C ASP A 72 -4.63 0.03 22.32
N ALA A 73 -5.44 -0.61 23.17
CA ALA A 73 -6.63 0.03 23.71
C ALA A 73 -6.30 1.26 24.60
N GLU A 74 -5.18 1.24 25.32
CA GLU A 74 -4.78 2.36 26.17
C GLU A 74 -4.28 3.53 25.32
N GLU A 75 -3.45 3.26 24.32
CA GLU A 75 -2.96 4.24 23.35
C GLU A 75 -4.10 4.86 22.54
N LEU A 76 -5.05 4.04 22.09
CA LEU A 76 -6.24 4.53 21.38
C LEU A 76 -7.10 5.42 22.28
N ASN A 77 -7.32 5.02 23.54
CA ASN A 77 -8.06 5.83 24.51
C ASN A 77 -7.35 7.16 24.79
N ALA A 78 -6.03 7.16 24.88
CA ALA A 78 -5.24 8.37 25.09
C ALA A 78 -5.32 9.33 23.89
N GLU A 79 -5.26 8.82 22.66
CA GLU A 79 -5.33 9.63 21.44
C GLU A 79 -6.67 10.39 21.30
N PHE A 80 -7.77 9.78 21.76
CA PHE A 80 -9.11 10.38 21.70
C PHE A 80 -9.57 11.02 23.02
N ALA A 81 -8.76 10.99 24.07
CA ALA A 81 -9.08 11.64 25.33
C ALA A 81 -9.11 13.18 25.13
N PRO A 82 -10.09 13.89 25.72
CA PRO A 82 -10.07 15.35 25.71
C PRO A 82 -8.81 15.86 26.40
N ASN A 83 -8.13 16.84 25.79
CA ASN A 83 -7.00 17.53 26.42
C ASN A 83 -7.52 18.27 27.67
N VAL A 84 -7.24 17.73 28.86
CA VAL A 84 -7.51 18.37 30.15
C VAL A 84 -6.34 19.24 30.56
#